data_AF-A0A816XXK8-F1
#
_entry.id   AF-A0A816XXK8-F1
#
_cell.length_a   1.000
_cell.length_b   1.000
_cell.length_c   1.000
_cell.angle_alpha   90.00
_cell.angle_beta   90.00
_cell.angle_gamma   90.00
#
_symmetry.space_group_name_H-M   'P 1'
#
loop_
_entity.id
_entity.type
_entity.pdbx_description
1 polymer ?
#
loop_
_entity_poly.entity_id
_entity_poly.type
_entity_poly.pdbx_seq_one_letter_code
_entity_poly.pdbx_strand_id
1 'polypeptide(L)'
;MMSLLTFRIDIATVWLKASSPPRPRMKRGRPSLQIKSNENNSTTTARTAPSPAPSSSIQFDKFDYWPTPTSKGRCRNPGCTGYTRISCSKCELRLYLNDKNNCYTDYHS
;
A
#
# COMPACT_ATOMS: atom_id res chain seq x y z
N MET A 1 50.32 19.87 27.91
CA MET A 1 49.64 20.91 27.11
C MET A 1 48.73 20.20 26.12
N MET A 2 47.42 20.44 26.17
CA MET A 2 46.49 19.79 25.24
C MET A 2 46.61 20.43 23.85
N SER A 3 46.46 19.61 22.79
CA SER A 3 46.44 20.11 21.41
C SER A 3 45.13 20.87 21.13
N LEU A 4 45.15 21.77 20.14
CA LEU A 4 43.93 22.48 19.72
C LEU A 4 42.84 21.52 19.20
N LEU A 5 43.24 20.38 18.64
CA LEU A 5 42.30 19.35 18.18
C LEU A 5 41.57 18.71 19.36
N THR A 6 42.31 18.29 20.39
CA THR A 6 41.73 17.69 21.61
C THR A 6 40.79 18.66 22.32
N PHE A 7 41.15 19.94 22.38
CA PHE A 7 40.29 20.97 22.97
C PHE A 7 38.97 21.15 22.20
N ARG A 8 39.01 21.15 20.87
CA ARG A 8 37.80 21.27 20.04
C ARG A 8 36.88 20.04 20.18
N ILE A 9 37.47 18.84 20.28
CA ILE A 9 36.72 17.61 20.51
C ILE A 9 36.03 17.67 21.88
N ASP A 10 36.75 18.09 22.92
CA ASP A 10 36.20 18.18 24.27
C ASP A 10 35.00 19.14 24.33
N ILE A 11 35.11 20.33 23.74
CA ILE A 11 33.98 21.27 23.65
C ILE A 11 32.78 20.63 22.95
N ALA A 12 32.99 19.98 21.80
CA ALA A 12 31.92 19.36 21.03
C ALA A 12 31.21 18.24 21.83
N THR A 13 31.97 17.42 22.58
CA THR A 13 31.40 16.33 23.37
C THR A 13 30.57 16.83 24.55
N VAL A 14 31.03 17.89 25.24
CA VAL A 14 30.30 18.51 26.35
C VAL A 14 28.99 19.10 25.84
N TRP A 15 29.03 19.78 24.70
CA TRP A 15 27.84 20.38 24.11
C TRP A 15 26.81 19.35 23.65
N LEU A 16 27.24 18.26 23.01
CA LEU A 16 26.34 17.18 22.60
C LEU A 16 25.64 16.50 23.78
N LYS A 17 26.33 16.38 24.92
CA LYS A 17 25.77 15.83 26.16
C LYS A 17 24.78 16.79 26.82
N ALA A 18 25.09 18.09 26.82
CA ALA A 18 24.24 19.12 27.44
C ALA A 18 22.98 19.44 26.62
N SER A 19 23.05 19.34 25.29
CA SER A 19 21.95 19.73 24.37
C SER A 19 21.02 18.60 23.96
N SER A 20 21.30 17.34 24.34
CA SER A 20 20.44 16.21 23.97
C SER A 20 19.33 16.01 25.01
N PRO A 21 18.04 16.30 24.70
CA PRO A 21 16.95 15.81 25.54
C PRO A 21 16.97 14.27 25.58
N PRO A 22 16.36 13.63 26.59
CA PRO A 22 16.22 12.17 26.62
C PRO A 22 15.58 11.73 25.30
N ARG A 23 16.33 11.03 24.44
CA ARG A 23 15.80 10.56 23.17
C ARG A 23 14.68 9.56 23.53
N PRO A 24 13.41 9.85 23.22
CA PRO A 24 12.40 8.81 23.37
C PRO A 24 12.85 7.63 22.52
N ARG A 25 12.72 6.40 23.03
CA ARG A 25 13.01 5.19 22.24
C ARG A 25 12.24 5.31 20.93
N MET A 26 12.93 5.59 19.84
CA MET A 26 12.32 5.66 18.52
C MET A 26 11.77 4.26 18.22
N LYS A 27 10.44 4.13 18.22
CA LYS A 27 9.80 2.94 17.63
C LYS A 27 10.26 2.89 16.17
N ARG A 28 10.75 1.74 15.71
CA ARG A 28 11.11 1.53 14.29
C ARG A 28 9.91 1.94 13.42
N GLY A 29 10.10 2.87 12.50
CA GLY A 29 9.04 3.35 11.61
C GLY A 29 9.19 4.83 11.23
N ARG A 30 8.35 5.29 10.30
CA ARG A 30 8.28 6.68 9.84
C ARG A 30 7.96 7.60 11.02
N PRO A 31 8.66 8.74 11.22
CA PRO A 31 8.30 9.70 12.24
C PRO A 31 6.89 10.23 11.98
N SER A 32 5.96 9.99 12.90
CA SER A 32 4.67 10.68 12.88
C SER A 32 4.89 12.08 13.45
N LEU A 33 4.58 13.14 12.68
CA LEU A 33 4.43 14.48 13.24
C LEU A 33 3.41 14.38 14.38
N GLN A 34 3.84 14.71 15.61
CA GLN A 34 2.94 14.85 16.75
C GLN A 34 2.11 16.13 16.57
N ILE A 35 1.13 16.08 15.67
CA ILE A 35 0.00 16.98 15.73
C ILE A 35 -0.86 16.42 16.86
N LYS A 36 -1.00 17.18 17.95
CA LYS A 36 -2.04 16.94 18.96
C LYS A 36 -3.39 17.19 18.30
N SER A 37 -3.85 16.26 17.47
CA SER A 37 -5.24 16.22 17.04
C SER A 37 -5.99 15.41 18.07
N ASN A 38 -7.00 16.04 18.65
CA ASN A 38 -7.96 15.46 19.56
C ASN A 38 -8.36 14.04 19.13
N GLU A 39 -8.56 13.20 20.15
CA GLU A 39 -9.20 11.90 20.06
C GLU A 39 -10.39 11.97 19.08
N ASN A 40 -10.59 10.87 18.33
CA ASN A 40 -11.63 10.67 17.31
C ASN A 40 -11.22 11.01 15.87
N ASN A 41 -10.13 10.43 15.35
CA ASN A 41 -10.05 10.10 13.92
C ASN A 41 -8.96 9.04 13.70
N SER A 42 -9.38 7.77 13.67
CA SER A 42 -8.56 6.65 13.23
C SER A 42 -8.13 6.88 11.77
N THR A 43 -6.97 7.49 11.56
CA THR A 43 -6.29 7.49 10.27
C THR A 43 -5.52 6.17 10.11
N THR A 44 -6.26 5.07 10.17
CA THR A 44 -5.88 3.92 9.35
C THR A 44 -5.86 4.47 7.93
N THR A 45 -4.71 4.45 7.25
CA THR A 45 -4.62 4.79 5.82
C THR A 45 -5.79 4.10 5.14
N ALA A 46 -6.81 4.87 4.75
CA ALA A 46 -7.97 4.31 4.11
C ALA A 46 -7.42 3.57 2.91
N ARG A 47 -7.44 2.23 2.94
CA ARG A 47 -7.14 1.43 1.76
C ARG A 47 -8.01 2.06 0.69
N THR A 48 -7.40 2.54 -0.40
CA THR A 48 -8.16 3.05 -1.55
C THR A 48 -9.33 2.12 -1.72
N ALA A 49 -10.54 2.67 -1.55
CA ALA A 49 -11.75 1.86 -1.54
C ALA A 49 -11.68 0.96 -2.78
N PRO A 50 -11.90 -0.36 -2.65
CA PRO A 50 -11.96 -1.22 -3.82
C PRO A 50 -12.90 -0.55 -4.82
N SER A 51 -12.39 -0.30 -6.03
CA SER A 51 -13.22 0.25 -7.09
C SER A 51 -14.51 -0.57 -7.14
N PRO A 52 -15.68 0.09 -7.13
CA PRO A 52 -16.95 -0.61 -7.10
C PRO A 52 -16.99 -1.65 -8.22
N ALA A 53 -17.55 -2.81 -7.91
CA ALA A 53 -17.82 -3.80 -8.94
C ALA A 53 -18.80 -3.19 -9.97
N PRO A 54 -18.65 -3.50 -11.26
CA PRO A 54 -19.60 -3.09 -12.28
C PRO A 54 -21.01 -3.59 -11.92
N SER A 55 -22.04 -2.93 -12.45
CA SER A 55 -23.43 -3.33 -12.24
C SER A 55 -23.67 -4.77 -12.72
N SER A 56 -24.58 -5.49 -12.05
CA SER A 56 -24.93 -6.86 -12.41
C SER A 56 -25.36 -7.01 -13.88
N SER A 57 -25.98 -5.98 -14.45
CA SER A 57 -26.32 -5.92 -15.88
C SER A 57 -25.11 -6.07 -16.81
N ILE A 58 -23.95 -5.52 -16.43
CA ILE A 58 -22.70 -5.60 -17.20
C ILE A 58 -21.93 -6.87 -16.89
N GLN A 59 -22.16 -7.50 -15.73
CA GLN A 59 -21.49 -8.75 -15.35
C GLN A 59 -22.02 -9.96 -16.14
N PHE A 60 -23.32 -9.99 -16.45
CA PHE A 60 -23.98 -11.14 -17.08
C PHE A 60 -24.34 -10.95 -18.56
N ASP A 61 -23.95 -9.81 -19.15
CA ASP A 61 -24.17 -9.54 -20.57
C ASP A 61 -23.17 -10.34 -21.42
N LYS A 62 -23.55 -11.57 -21.83
CA LYS A 62 -22.71 -12.61 -22.46
C LYS A 62 -21.90 -12.23 -23.72
N PHE A 63 -21.89 -10.95 -24.11
CA PHE A 63 -21.20 -10.43 -25.28
C PHE A 63 -20.06 -9.45 -24.90
N ASP A 64 -19.03 -9.41 -25.74
CA ASP A 64 -17.91 -8.43 -25.71
C ASP A 64 -16.95 -8.48 -24.51
N TYR A 65 -16.76 -9.65 -23.91
CA TYR A 65 -15.70 -9.87 -22.92
C TYR A 65 -14.41 -10.35 -23.59
N TRP A 66 -13.52 -9.42 -23.94
CA TRP A 66 -12.19 -9.76 -24.46
C TRP A 66 -11.11 -9.64 -23.38
N PRO A 67 -10.20 -10.62 -23.25
CA PRO A 67 -9.07 -10.51 -22.33
C PRO A 67 -8.04 -9.52 -22.88
N THR A 68 -7.71 -8.50 -22.10
CA THR A 68 -6.71 -7.49 -22.42
C THR A 68 -5.54 -7.54 -21.45
N PRO A 69 -4.29 -7.38 -21.92
CA PRO A 69 -3.13 -7.33 -21.05
C PRO A 69 -3.13 -6.05 -20.19
N THR A 70 -2.80 -6.19 -18.91
CA THR A 70 -2.76 -5.09 -17.94
C THR A 70 -1.61 -5.28 -16.95
N SER A 71 -1.36 -4.27 -16.12
CA SER A 71 -0.39 -4.34 -15.02
C SER A 71 -0.77 -5.46 -14.05
N LYS A 72 0.24 -6.16 -13.49
CA LYS A 72 0.03 -7.21 -12.49
C LYS A 72 -0.84 -6.69 -11.32
N GLY A 73 -1.94 -7.37 -11.04
CA GLY A 73 -2.85 -7.05 -9.94
C GLY A 73 -3.61 -8.26 -9.43
N ARG A 74 -4.41 -8.10 -8.37
CA ARG A 74 -5.20 -9.19 -7.79
C ARG A 74 -6.43 -9.48 -8.64
N CYS A 75 -6.81 -10.76 -8.70
CA CYS A 75 -8.09 -11.20 -9.25
C CYS A 75 -9.23 -10.60 -8.42
N ARG A 76 -10.31 -10.19 -9.08
CA ARG A 76 -11.53 -9.64 -8.45
C ARG A 76 -12.68 -10.65 -8.34
N ASN A 77 -12.49 -11.88 -8.81
CA ASN A 77 -13.48 -12.94 -8.63
C ASN A 77 -13.63 -13.29 -7.14
N PRO A 78 -14.85 -13.40 -6.59
CA PRO A 78 -15.06 -13.79 -5.20
C PRO A 78 -14.36 -15.11 -4.85
N GLY A 79 -13.64 -15.14 -3.73
CA GLY A 79 -12.90 -16.34 -3.30
C GLY A 79 -11.54 -16.55 -3.98
N CYS A 80 -11.17 -15.74 -4.98
CA CYS A 80 -9.86 -15.81 -5.62
C CYS A 80 -8.84 -14.88 -4.93
N THR A 81 -7.65 -15.41 -4.62
CA THR A 81 -6.53 -14.64 -4.04
C THR A 81 -5.34 -14.49 -4.99
N GLY A 82 -5.47 -14.98 -6.23
CA GLY A 82 -4.41 -14.99 -7.23
C GLY A 82 -4.08 -13.61 -7.82
N TYR A 83 -2.93 -13.54 -8.49
CA TYR A 83 -2.50 -12.37 -9.28
C TYR A 83 -2.61 -12.66 -10.77
N THR A 84 -3.11 -11.70 -11.54
CA THR A 84 -3.26 -11.78 -12.99
C THR A 84 -2.65 -10.56 -13.67
N ARG A 85 -2.29 -10.72 -14.94
CA ARG A 85 -1.91 -9.62 -15.87
C ARG A 85 -2.96 -9.44 -16.96
N ILE A 86 -4.14 -10.02 -16.77
CA ILE A 86 -5.26 -9.97 -17.72
C ILE A 86 -6.43 -9.26 -17.05
N SER A 87 -7.08 -8.39 -17.81
CA SER A 87 -8.35 -7.76 -17.47
C SER A 87 -9.39 -8.01 -18.54
N CYS A 88 -10.66 -7.87 -18.20
CA CYS A 88 -11.75 -7.81 -19.16
C CYS A 88 -11.84 -6.41 -19.77
N SER A 89 -11.95 -6.30 -21.09
CA SER A 89 -12.09 -5.02 -21.82
C SER A 89 -13.34 -4.23 -21.43
N LYS A 90 -14.44 -4.91 -21.11
CA LYS A 90 -15.74 -4.32 -20.84
C LYS A 90 -15.97 -4.04 -19.36
N CYS A 91 -15.60 -4.99 -18.49
CA CYS A 91 -15.77 -4.86 -17.05
C CYS A 91 -14.63 -4.08 -16.39
N GLU A 92 -13.48 -3.95 -17.08
CA GLU A 92 -12.22 -3.40 -16.55
C GLU A 92 -11.72 -4.12 -15.26
N LEU A 93 -12.22 -5.34 -15.05
CA LEU A 93 -11.86 -6.18 -13.91
C LEU A 93 -10.71 -7.10 -14.26
N ARG A 94 -9.80 -7.24 -13.30
CA ARG A 94 -8.71 -8.21 -13.37
C ARG A 94 -9.25 -9.58 -13.01
N LEU A 95 -9.21 -10.51 -13.96
CA LEU A 95 -9.70 -11.88 -13.81
C LEU A 95 -8.61 -12.87 -14.21
N TYR A 96 -8.57 -14.00 -13.52
CA TYR A 96 -7.60 -15.06 -13.78
C TYR A 96 -8.03 -15.88 -15.00
N LEU A 97 -7.10 -16.12 -15.93
CA LEU A 97 -7.33 -16.91 -17.14
C LEU A 97 -6.13 -17.84 -17.35
N ASN A 98 -6.20 -19.03 -16.75
CA ASN A 98 -5.19 -20.07 -16.84
C ASN A 98 -5.87 -21.43 -17.07
N ASP A 99 -5.09 -22.42 -17.52
CA ASP A 99 -5.57 -23.79 -17.78
C ASP A 99 -6.20 -24.48 -16.55
N LYS A 100 -5.74 -24.13 -15.34
CA LYS A 100 -6.21 -24.75 -14.09
C LYS A 100 -7.44 -24.07 -13.50
N ASN A 101 -7.51 -22.74 -13.59
CA ASN A 101 -8.55 -21.93 -12.97
C ASN A 101 -8.98 -20.85 -13.96
N ASN A 102 -10.25 -20.81 -14.31
CA ASN A 102 -10.82 -19.85 -15.25
C ASN A 102 -11.82 -18.92 -14.56
N CYS A 103 -11.31 -17.98 -13.76
CA CYS A 103 -12.16 -16.96 -13.14
C CYS A 103 -12.78 -16.00 -14.16
N TYR A 104 -12.29 -15.99 -15.41
CA TYR A 104 -12.88 -15.20 -16.48
C TYR A 104 -14.25 -15.74 -16.86
N THR A 105 -14.42 -17.06 -17.01
CA THR A 105 -15.73 -17.66 -17.30
C THR A 105 -16.64 -17.60 -16.08
N ASP A 106 -16.13 -17.93 -14.90
CA ASP A 106 -16.94 -18.00 -13.67
C ASP A 106 -17.58 -16.64 -13.33
N TYR A 107 -16.87 -15.54 -13.61
CA TYR A 107 -17.35 -14.20 -13.29
C TYR A 107 -18.45 -13.72 -14.26
N HIS A 108 -18.42 -14.16 -15.52
CA HIS A 108 -19.33 -13.71 -16.59
C HIS A 108 -20.44 -14.73 -16.95
N SER A 109 -20.50 -15.87 -16.24
CA SER A 109 -21.50 -16.92 -16.45
C SER A 109 -22.85 -16.58 -15.85
#